data_AF-A0A7W1L335-F1
#
_entry.id   AF-A0A7W1L335-F1
#
_cell.length_a   1.000
_cell.length_b   1.000
_cell.length_c   1.000
_cell.angle_alpha   90.00
_cell.angle_beta   90.00
_cell.angle_gamma   90.00
#
_symmetry.space_group_name_H-M   'P 1'
#
loop_
_entity.id
_entity.type
_entity.pdbx_description
1 polymer ?
#
loop_
_entity_poly.entity_id
_entity_poly.type
_entity_poly.pdbx_seq_one_letter_code
_entity_poly.pdbx_strand_id
1 'polypeptide(L)' 'VYTTESYPALDLRVDDHADPIVELQRLYEKSLERFQPFVACLPSRANPAGVTDRAIIEAEIGRFHSARAVRR' A
#
# COMPACT_ATOMS: atom_id res chain seq x y z
N VAL A 1 0.56 -5.18 -9.25
CA VAL A 1 -0.52 -4.15 -9.35
C VAL A 1 0.11 -2.88 -9.92
N TYR A 2 -0.52 -2.16 -10.86
CA TYR A 2 0.06 -0.96 -11.50
C TYR A 2 -0.85 0.26 -11.36
N THR A 3 -0.27 1.46 -11.32
CA THR A 3 -0.98 2.75 -11.31
C THR A 3 -0.53 3.61 -12.52
N THR A 4 -0.49 4.93 -12.38
CA THR A 4 0.05 5.87 -13.37
C THR A 4 1.58 5.89 -13.42
N GLU A 5 2.24 5.25 -12.46
CA GLU A 5 3.68 5.21 -12.34
C GLU A 5 4.29 4.08 -13.18
N SER A 6 5.57 4.25 -13.57
CA SER A 6 6.30 3.27 -14.38
C SER A 6 6.73 2.01 -13.59
N TYR A 7 6.39 1.95 -12.30
CA TYR A 7 6.70 0.86 -11.38
C TYR A 7 5.40 0.29 -10.78
N PRO A 8 5.41 -0.99 -10.33
CA PRO A 8 4.25 -1.57 -9.69
C PRO A 8 3.93 -0.87 -8.36
N ALA A 9 2.65 -0.64 -8.11
CA ALA A 9 2.13 -0.12 -6.85
C ALA A 9 2.32 -1.10 -5.68
N LEU A 10 2.34 -2.40 -6.00
CA LEU A 10 2.62 -3.49 -5.08
C LEU A 10 3.18 -4.65 -5.89
N ASP A 11 4.32 -5.15 -5.42
CA ASP A 11 4.98 -6.35 -5.89
C ASP A 11 5.30 -7.22 -4.66
N LEU A 12 4.75 -8.43 -4.62
CA LEU A 12 4.91 -9.39 -3.52
C LEU A 12 5.39 -10.70 -4.12
N ARG A 13 6.42 -11.28 -3.51
CA ARG A 13 7.04 -12.53 -3.95
C ARG A 13 7.21 -13.46 -2.76
N VAL A 14 6.92 -14.74 -2.97
CA VAL A 14 7.10 -15.81 -1.99
C VAL A 14 7.74 -16.97 -2.73
N ASP A 15 9.06 -17.03 -2.69
CA ASP A 15 9.83 -17.98 -3.50
C ASP A 15 10.12 -19.29 -2.72
N ASP A 16 10.39 -19.23 -1.41
CA ASP A 16 10.81 -20.38 -0.58
C ASP A 16 9.87 -20.62 0.63
N HIS A 17 8.57 -20.82 0.39
CA HIS A 17 7.61 -21.14 1.45
C HIS A 17 6.88 -22.44 1.16
N ALA A 18 6.66 -23.28 2.19
CA ALA A 18 5.96 -24.56 2.06
C ALA A 18 4.52 -24.39 1.56
N ASP A 19 3.86 -23.30 1.99
CA ASP A 19 2.52 -22.90 1.59
C ASP A 19 2.52 -21.49 0.95
N PRO A 20 2.99 -21.33 -0.30
CA PRO A 20 3.30 -20.02 -0.86
C PRO A 20 2.07 -19.13 -1.05
N ILE A 21 0.90 -19.71 -1.34
CA ILE A 21 -0.35 -18.97 -1.55
C ILE A 21 -0.88 -18.39 -0.23
N VAL A 22 -0.81 -19.16 0.85
CA VAL A 22 -1.23 -18.72 2.19
C VAL A 22 -0.33 -17.57 2.65
N GLU A 23 0.98 -17.71 2.46
CA GLU A 23 1.93 -16.66 2.81
C GLU A 23 1.75 -15.41 1.94
N LEU A 24 1.51 -15.56 0.63
CA LEU A 24 1.21 -14.43 -0.25
C LEU A 24 -0.05 -13.68 0.19
N GLN A 25 -1.10 -14.40 0.62
CA GLN A 25 -2.31 -13.80 1.16
C GLN A 25 -2.04 -13.05 2.47
N ARG A 26 -1.24 -13.63 3.38
CA ARG A 26 -0.82 -12.96 4.62
C ARG A 26 -0.03 -11.68 4.33
N LEU A 27 0.89 -11.70 3.36
CA LEU A 27 1.67 -10.53 2.96
C LEU A 27 0.78 -9.46 2.31
N TYR A 28 -0.19 -9.87 1.50
CA TYR A 28 -1.17 -8.96 0.94
C TYR A 28 -2.00 -8.29 2.06
N GLU A 29 -2.53 -9.05 3.01
CA GLU A 29 -3.24 -8.52 4.18
C GLU A 29 -2.37 -7.58 4.99
N LYS A 30 -1.09 -7.93 5.22
CA LYS A 30 -0.14 -7.07 5.92
C LYS A 30 0.12 -5.77 5.18
N SER A 31 0.20 -5.81 3.85
CA SER A 31 0.43 -4.61 3.02
C SER A 31 -0.71 -3.60 3.13
N LEU A 32 -1.93 -4.05 3.42
CA LEU A 32 -3.12 -3.20 3.58
C LEU A 32 -3.13 -2.43 4.91
N GLU A 33 -2.27 -2.77 5.87
CA GLU A 33 -2.23 -2.06 7.16
C GLU A 33 -1.58 -0.68 7.03
N ARG A 34 -0.40 -0.59 6.41
CA ARG A 34 0.32 0.69 6.32
C ARG A 34 0.99 0.91 4.99
N PHE A 35 1.53 -0.14 4.38
CA PHE A 35 2.31 -0.01 3.15
C PHE A 35 1.50 0.65 2.04
N GLN A 36 0.36 0.07 1.66
CA GLN A 36 -0.45 0.58 0.56
C GLN A 36 -0.94 2.02 0.75
N PRO A 37 -1.52 2.43 1.91
CA PRO A 37 -1.90 3.84 2.09
C PRO A 37 -0.69 4.78 2.18
N PHE A 38 0.44 4.32 2.71
CA PHE A 38 1.65 5.14 2.77
C PHE A 38 2.27 5.37 1.40
N VAL A 39 2.22 4.39 0.49
CA VAL A 39 2.72 4.54 -0.89
C VAL A 39 2.03 5.71 -1.62
N ALA A 40 0.77 6.00 -1.31
CA ALA A 40 0.06 7.16 -1.87
C ALA A 40 0.65 8.52 -1.45
N CYS A 41 1.43 8.56 -0.37
CA CYS A 41 2.12 9.75 0.12
C CYS A 41 3.52 9.93 -0.49
N LEU A 42 4.05 8.90 -1.17
CA LEU A 42 5.37 8.99 -1.79
C LEU A 42 5.35 9.95 -2.99
N PRO A 43 6.53 10.45 -3.40
CA PRO A 43 6.68 11.12 -4.68
C PRO A 43 6.05 10.34 -5.83
N SER A 44 5.34 11.06 -6.70
CA SER A 44 4.69 10.54 -7.89
C SER A 44 4.85 11.53 -9.04
N ARG A 45 4.46 11.15 -10.25
CA ARG A 45 4.45 12.07 -11.39
C ARG A 45 3.53 13.27 -11.17
N ALA A 46 2.40 13.06 -10.49
CA ALA A 46 1.43 14.12 -10.21
C ALA A 46 1.84 15.00 -9.01
N ASN A 47 2.57 14.45 -8.05
CA ASN A 47 3.13 15.18 -6.92
C ASN A 47 4.60 14.76 -6.69
N PRO A 48 5.56 15.42 -7.38
CA PRO A 48 6.98 15.04 -7.28
C PRO A 48 7.59 15.25 -5.89
N ALA A 49 7.02 16.12 -5.06
CA ALA A 49 7.50 16.34 -3.69
C ALA A 49 7.00 15.27 -2.72
N GLY A 50 5.95 14.52 -3.07
CA GLY A 50 5.24 13.64 -2.15
C GLY A 50 4.63 14.41 -0.96
N VAL A 51 4.43 13.71 0.15
CA VAL A 51 3.97 14.27 1.42
C VAL A 51 4.94 13.83 2.51
N THR A 52 5.53 14.81 3.21
CA THR A 52 6.46 14.56 4.32
C THR A 52 5.87 14.91 5.68
N ASP A 53 4.80 15.70 5.71
CA ASP A 53 4.10 16.05 6.95
C ASP A 53 3.44 14.81 7.56
N ARG A 54 3.82 14.51 8.80
CA ARG A 54 3.35 13.33 9.53
C ARG A 54 1.84 13.34 9.74
N ALA A 55 1.25 14.48 10.11
CA ALA A 55 -0.18 14.54 10.40
C ALA A 55 -1.00 14.28 9.13
N ILE A 56 -0.53 14.76 7.97
CA ILE A 56 -1.16 14.48 6.68
C ILE A 56 -1.03 13.00 6.31
N ILE A 57 0.14 12.39 6.51
CA ILE A 57 0.36 10.96 6.26
C ILE A 57 -0.58 10.09 7.11
N GLU A 58 -0.66 10.34 8.43
CA GLU A 58 -1.54 9.55 9.29
C GLU A 58 -3.03 9.77 8.94
N ALA A 59 -3.40 10.98 8.50
CA ALA A 59 -4.75 11.24 8.02
C ALA A 59 -5.09 10.45 6.74
N GLU A 60 -4.14 10.29 5.81
CA GLU A 60 -4.35 9.44 4.63
C GLU A 60 -4.48 7.96 4.97
N ILE A 61 -3.65 7.48 5.89
CA ILE A 61 -3.75 6.10 6.40
C ILE A 61 -5.12 5.86 7.04
N GLY A 62 -5.58 6.80 7.87
CA GLY A 62 -6.93 6.76 8.45
C GLY A 62 -8.02 6.70 7.38
N ARG A 63 -7.97 7.58 6.36
CA ARG A 63 -8.93 7.59 5.25
C ARG A 63 -8.99 6.25 4.53
N PHE A 64 -7.85 5.65 4.24
CA PHE A 64 -7.77 4.35 3.58
C PHE A 64 -8.46 3.25 4.40
N HIS A 65 -8.21 3.21 5.71
CA HIS A 65 -8.86 2.24 6.60
C HIS A 65 -10.37 2.44 6.67
N SER A 66 -10.84 3.67 6.82
CA SER A 66 -12.28 3.98 6.81
C SER A 66 -12.94 3.53 5.50
N ALA A 67 -12.32 3.84 4.35
CA ALA A 67 -12.85 3.43 3.03
C ALA A 67 -12.91 1.90 2.87
N ARG A 68 -11.95 1.16 3.44
CA ARG A 68 -11.96 -0.31 3.43
C ARG A 68 -12.98 -0.91 4.38
N ALA A 69 -13.18 -0.31 5.55
CA ALA A 69 -14.18 -0.77 6.51
C ALA A 69 -15.60 -0.68 5.92
N VAL A 70 -15.88 0.34 5.10
CA VAL A 70 -17.16 0.50 4.39
C VAL A 70 -17.37 -0.53 3.27
N ARG A 71 -16.29 -1.07 2.70
CA ARG A 71 -16.35 -2.05 1.58
C ARG A 71 -16.45 -3.50 2.03
N ARG A 72 -16.35 -3.77 3.34
CA ARG A 72 -16.55 -5.10 3.94
C ARG A 72 -18.00 -5.26 4.38
#